data_AF-A0A9E4PCK4-F1
#
_entry.id   AF-A0A9E4PCK4-F1
#
_cell.length_a   1.000
_cell.length_b   1.000
_cell.length_c   1.000
_cell.angle_alpha   90.00
_cell.angle_beta   90.00
_cell.angle_gamma   90.00
#
_symmetry.space_group_name_H-M   'P 1'
#
loop_
_entity.id
_entity.type
_entity.pdbx_description
1 polymer ?
#
loop_
_entity_poly.entity_id
_entity_poly.type
_entity_poly.pdbx_seq_one_letter_code
_entity_poly.pdbx_strand_id
1 'polypeptide(L)'
;TVPFEVLGIPIYTIMRWFRLMDLKPNSRLGKKLLRSHIGGRTMPPSPGQLAETYGVNLVAKVSGLNPAGIFCSDGETVPLESLSVIWCTGFQARYDFIQPLNRHDTFDMAGQPIHERGQVPAAPGLYFVGMRHQYTATSQDLYGVGRDAQYVAQHIAATRMN
;
A
#
# COMPACT_ATOMS: atom_id res chain seq x y z
N THR A 1 -1.03 8.33 16.83
CA THR A 1 -0.46 8.86 15.56
C THR A 1 1.04 8.94 15.74
N VAL A 2 1.86 8.45 14.79
CA VAL A 2 3.33 8.56 14.90
C VAL A 2 3.70 10.03 14.65
N PRO A 3 4.54 10.67 15.48
CA PRO A 3 4.92 12.06 15.27
C PRO A 3 5.73 12.20 13.98
N PHE A 4 5.52 13.30 13.24
CA PHE A 4 6.28 13.60 12.02
C PHE A 4 7.76 13.89 12.31
N GLU A 5 8.05 14.43 13.49
CA GLU A 5 9.39 14.78 13.95
C GLU A 5 9.57 14.37 15.40
N VAL A 6 10.79 13.96 15.75
CA VAL A 6 11.21 13.67 17.12
C VAL A 6 12.47 14.47 17.37
N LEU A 7 12.42 15.40 18.32
CA LEU A 7 13.54 16.30 18.66
C LEU A 7 14.06 17.11 17.45
N GLY A 8 13.16 17.58 16.58
CA GLY A 8 13.50 18.32 15.35
C GLY A 8 14.11 17.48 14.23
N ILE A 9 14.18 16.15 14.43
CA ILE A 9 14.62 15.21 13.41
C ILE A 9 13.37 14.55 12.80
N PRO A 10 13.19 14.59 11.48
CA PRO A 10 12.10 13.89 10.83
C PRO A 10 12.12 12.39 11.16
N ILE A 11 10.95 11.83 11.50
CA ILE A 11 10.83 10.43 11.95
C ILE A 11 11.41 9.45 10.91
N TYR A 12 11.31 9.76 9.62
CA TYR A 12 11.87 8.93 8.55
C TYR A 12 13.41 8.86 8.61
N THR A 13 14.08 9.93 9.07
CA THR A 13 15.54 9.96 9.21
C THR A 13 15.95 8.96 10.29
N ILE A 14 15.24 8.95 11.41
CA ILE A 14 15.44 8.01 12.51
C ILE A 14 15.15 6.58 12.02
N MET A 15 14.01 6.37 11.36
CA MET A 15 13.64 5.06 10.81
C MET A 15 14.66 4.53 9.78
N ARG A 16 15.25 5.42 8.98
CA ARG A 16 16.31 5.09 8.03
C ARG A 16 17.59 4.67 8.77
N TRP A 17 18.03 5.42 9.78
CA TRP A 17 19.22 5.08 10.57
C TRP A 17 19.13 3.70 11.20
N PHE A 18 17.96 3.36 11.75
CA PHE A 18 17.73 2.05 12.35
C PHE A 18 17.25 0.98 11.36
N ARG A 19 17.28 1.26 10.05
CA ARG A 19 16.86 0.35 8.96
C ARG A 19 15.45 -0.22 9.14
N LEU A 20 14.58 0.49 9.86
CA LEU A 20 13.18 0.09 10.06
C LEU A 20 12.40 0.07 8.74
N MET A 21 12.85 0.87 7.76
CA MET A 21 12.32 0.92 6.39
C MET A 21 12.70 -0.28 5.52
N ASP A 22 13.67 -1.09 5.97
CA ASP A 22 14.19 -2.26 5.25
C ASP A 22 13.68 -3.58 5.85
N LEU A 23 12.77 -3.53 6.82
CA LEU A 23 12.29 -4.72 7.50
C LEU A 23 11.58 -5.66 6.52
N LYS A 24 11.92 -6.94 6.62
CA LYS A 24 11.23 -8.01 5.89
C LYS A 24 9.81 -8.16 6.43
N PRO A 25 8.79 -8.27 5.56
CA PRO A 25 7.39 -8.41 5.97
C PRO A 25 7.14 -9.58 6.92
N ASN A 26 7.88 -10.68 6.73
CA ASN A 26 7.71 -11.91 7.50
C ASN A 26 8.44 -11.91 8.85
N SER A 27 9.25 -10.88 9.16
CA SER A 27 9.95 -10.75 10.45
C SER A 27 9.02 -10.34 11.59
N ARG A 28 9.29 -10.73 12.84
CA ARG A 28 8.45 -10.37 14.00
C ARG A 28 8.27 -8.86 14.14
N LEU A 29 9.35 -8.10 13.92
CA LEU A 29 9.33 -6.64 13.96
C LEU A 29 8.58 -6.07 12.76
N GLY A 30 8.80 -6.62 11.55
CA GLY A 30 8.08 -6.23 10.33
C GLY A 30 6.58 -6.44 10.45
N LYS A 31 6.11 -7.59 10.94
CA LYS A 31 4.68 -7.88 11.17
C LYS A 31 4.02 -6.87 12.12
N LYS A 32 4.74 -6.38 13.13
CA LYS A 32 4.24 -5.38 14.09
C LYS A 32 4.19 -3.98 13.46
N LEU A 33 5.23 -3.60 12.72
CA LEU A 33 5.35 -2.27 12.10
C LEU A 33 4.46 -2.10 10.85
N LEU A 34 4.17 -3.18 10.13
CA LEU A 34 3.33 -3.19 8.92
C LEU A 34 1.83 -3.17 9.21
N ARG A 35 1.41 -3.52 10.43
CA ARG A 35 0.01 -3.37 10.88
C ARG A 35 -0.37 -1.90 11.02
N SER A 36 0.58 -1.05 11.40
CA SER A 36 0.47 0.39 11.21
C SER A 36 0.71 0.71 9.74
N HIS A 37 -0.13 1.53 9.12
CA HIS A 37 -0.02 1.97 7.72
C HIS A 37 1.24 2.85 7.49
N ILE A 38 2.43 2.28 7.72
CA ILE A 38 3.73 2.91 7.50
C ILE A 38 4.16 2.51 6.09
N GLY A 39 3.52 3.12 5.09
CA GLY A 39 3.78 2.85 3.69
C GLY A 39 3.07 3.90 2.85
N GLY A 40 3.80 4.95 2.49
CA GLY A 40 3.31 6.09 1.72
C GLY A 40 4.02 7.39 2.08
N ARG A 41 4.61 8.05 1.07
CA ARG A 41 5.49 9.23 1.18
C ARG A 41 4.83 10.55 1.62
N THR A 42 3.56 10.52 2.00
CA THR A 42 2.87 11.62 2.66
C THR A 42 1.90 10.97 3.62
N MET A 43 2.20 10.96 4.92
CA MET A 43 1.10 10.76 5.87
C MET A 43 0.23 12.00 5.71
N PRO A 44 -0.98 11.90 5.13
CA PRO A 44 -1.86 13.04 5.09
C PRO A 44 -2.11 13.51 6.52
N PRO A 45 -2.45 14.79 6.74
CA PRO A 45 -2.95 15.23 8.04
C PRO A 45 -4.03 14.24 8.51
N SER A 46 -3.96 13.87 9.79
CA SER A 46 -4.94 12.96 10.35
C SER A 46 -6.34 13.57 10.23
N PRO A 47 -7.41 12.76 10.18
CA PRO A 47 -8.78 13.28 10.14
C PRO A 47 -9.05 14.33 11.23
N GLY A 48 -8.54 14.13 12.45
CA GLY A 48 -8.66 15.10 13.54
C GLY A 48 -7.95 16.43 13.26
N GLN A 49 -6.75 16.40 12.68
CA GLN A 49 -6.05 17.62 12.25
C GLN A 49 -6.80 18.35 11.13
N LEU A 50 -7.44 17.62 10.22
CA LEU A 50 -8.27 18.20 9.17
C LEU A 50 -9.50 18.90 9.77
N ALA A 51 -10.13 18.30 10.77
CA ALA A 51 -11.25 18.91 11.48
C ALA A 51 -10.84 20.19 12.21
N GLU A 52 -9.73 20.15 12.96
CA GLU A 52 -9.24 21.27 13.76
C GLU A 52 -8.73 22.44 12.89
N THR A 53 -7.96 22.15 11.85
CA THR A 53 -7.27 23.19 11.05
C THR A 53 -8.13 23.74 9.93
N TYR A 54 -8.96 22.90 9.31
CA TYR A 54 -9.69 23.25 8.08
C TYR A 54 -11.22 23.17 8.24
N GLY A 55 -11.73 22.91 9.45
CA GLY A 55 -13.18 22.83 9.70
C GLY A 55 -13.86 21.66 8.98
N VAL A 56 -13.12 20.58 8.70
CA VAL A 56 -13.68 19.39 8.05
C VAL A 56 -14.62 18.67 9.01
N ASN A 57 -15.87 18.53 8.61
CA ASN A 57 -16.85 17.73 9.35
C ASN A 57 -16.57 16.24 9.15
N LEU A 58 -16.12 15.58 10.22
CA LEU A 58 -15.92 14.13 10.23
C LEU A 58 -17.24 13.45 10.57
N VAL A 59 -17.68 12.54 9.71
CA VAL A 59 -18.85 11.69 9.95
C VAL A 59 -18.41 10.30 10.40
N ALA A 60 -19.25 9.61 11.17
CA ALA A 60 -18.97 8.21 11.48
C ALA A 60 -19.04 7.33 10.22
N LYS A 61 -18.60 6.07 10.38
CA LYS A 61 -18.51 5.11 9.28
C LYS A 61 -19.85 5.00 8.56
N VAL A 62 -19.83 5.22 7.25
CA VAL A 62 -20.99 5.01 6.39
C VAL A 62 -21.41 3.54 6.45
N SER A 63 -22.67 3.30 6.79
CA SER A 63 -23.28 1.97 6.93
C SER A 63 -24.25 1.65 5.79
N GLY A 64 -24.76 2.66 5.09
CA GLY A 64 -25.68 2.47 3.97
C GLY A 64 -26.06 3.77 3.27
N LEU A 65 -26.91 3.61 2.25
CA LEU A 65 -27.44 4.68 1.41
C LEU A 65 -28.89 4.33 1.06
N ASN A 66 -29.79 5.31 1.13
CA ASN A 66 -31.13 5.21 0.57
C ASN A 66 -31.59 6.59 0.04
N PRO A 67 -32.83 6.73 -0.49
CA PRO A 67 -33.32 8.01 -1.00
C PRO A 67 -33.35 9.17 0.01
N ALA A 68 -33.36 8.90 1.32
CA ALA A 68 -33.34 9.92 2.37
C ALA A 68 -31.92 10.43 2.69
N GLY A 69 -30.86 9.68 2.37
CA GLY A 69 -29.50 10.06 2.74
C GLY A 69 -28.48 8.94 2.81
N ILE A 70 -27.26 9.32 3.17
CA ILE A 70 -26.18 8.42 3.61
C ILE A 70 -26.32 8.18 5.11
N PHE A 71 -26.39 6.92 5.53
CA PHE A 71 -26.47 6.54 6.94
C PHE A 71 -25.08 6.35 7.53
N CYS A 72 -24.88 6.91 8.71
CA CYS A 72 -23.68 6.74 9.50
C CYS A 72 -23.93 5.79 10.67
N SER A 73 -22.86 5.15 11.17
CA SER A 73 -22.94 4.14 12.23
C SER A 73 -23.36 4.69 13.60
N ASP A 74 -23.34 6.00 13.79
CA ASP A 74 -23.80 6.74 14.97
C ASP A 74 -25.30 7.08 14.92
N GLY A 75 -25.99 6.76 13.81
CA GLY A 75 -27.40 7.06 13.60
C GLY A 75 -27.65 8.40 12.89
N GLU A 76 -26.61 9.18 12.61
CA GLU A 76 -26.75 10.39 11.81
C GLU A 76 -27.00 10.06 10.32
N THR A 77 -27.66 10.99 9.63
CA THR A 77 -27.94 10.87 8.20
C THR A 77 -27.51 12.13 7.48
N VAL A 78 -26.72 11.98 6.43
CA VAL A 78 -26.30 13.07 5.56
C VAL A 78 -27.23 13.13 4.33
N PRO A 79 -27.99 14.22 4.11
CA PRO A 79 -28.92 14.34 2.98
C PRO A 79 -28.21 14.29 1.62
N LEU A 80 -28.82 13.68 0.60
CA LEU A 80 -28.21 13.55 -0.74
C LEU A 80 -28.22 14.84 -1.56
N GLU A 81 -29.22 15.69 -1.34
CA GLU A 81 -29.45 16.93 -2.09
C GLU A 81 -28.31 17.97 -1.97
N SER A 82 -27.49 17.85 -0.93
CA SER A 82 -26.37 18.76 -0.65
C SER A 82 -25.00 18.15 -0.94
N LEU A 83 -24.93 16.97 -1.57
CA LEU A 83 -23.69 16.22 -1.70
C LEU A 83 -23.11 16.19 -3.12
N SER A 84 -21.82 16.48 -3.18
CA SER A 84 -20.93 16.02 -4.25
C SER A 84 -20.01 14.95 -3.67
N VAL A 85 -19.99 13.76 -4.28
CA VAL A 85 -19.21 12.63 -3.79
C VAL A 85 -17.90 12.52 -4.56
N ILE A 86 -16.78 12.55 -3.83
CA ILE A 86 -15.43 12.29 -4.36
C ILE A 86 -14.95 10.95 -3.80
N TRP A 87 -14.68 9.99 -4.68
CA TRP A 87 -14.24 8.65 -4.29
C TRP A 87 -12.72 8.63 -4.06
N CYS A 88 -12.32 8.65 -2.78
CA CYS A 88 -10.92 8.54 -2.35
C CYS A 88 -10.59 7.15 -1.77
N THR A 89 -11.18 6.08 -2.30
CA THR A 89 -11.06 4.71 -1.78
C THR A 89 -9.82 3.95 -2.24
N GLY A 90 -8.96 4.59 -3.03
CA GLY A 90 -7.73 4.01 -3.56
C GLY A 90 -7.96 3.19 -4.83
N PHE A 91 -7.04 2.26 -5.11
CA PHE A 91 -7.02 1.45 -6.33
C PHE A 91 -6.69 0.00 -6.00
N GLN A 92 -7.08 -0.91 -6.89
CA GLN A 92 -6.70 -2.32 -6.85
C GLN A 92 -5.79 -2.65 -8.03
N ALA A 93 -4.76 -3.46 -7.78
CA ALA A 93 -3.93 -3.97 -8.86
C ALA A 93 -4.74 -4.98 -9.69
N ARG A 94 -4.74 -4.80 -11.01
CA ARG A 94 -5.38 -5.73 -11.96
C ARG A 94 -4.35 -6.27 -12.94
N TYR A 95 -4.26 -7.59 -13.02
CA TYR A 95 -3.29 -8.30 -13.84
C TYR A 95 -3.94 -9.10 -14.99
N ASP A 96 -5.22 -8.89 -15.26
CA ASP A 96 -5.99 -9.68 -16.23
C ASP A 96 -5.47 -9.60 -17.67
N PHE A 97 -4.71 -8.54 -17.97
CA PHE A 97 -4.04 -8.38 -19.27
C PHE A 97 -2.83 -9.33 -19.45
N ILE A 98 -2.33 -9.92 -18.37
CA ILE A 98 -1.23 -10.90 -18.40
C ILE A 98 -1.85 -12.30 -18.52
N GLN A 99 -1.55 -12.97 -19.63
CA GLN A 99 -2.09 -14.30 -19.94
C GLN A 99 -0.97 -15.35 -20.01
N PRO A 100 -0.37 -15.74 -18.87
CA PRO A 100 0.66 -16.77 -18.86
C PRO A 100 0.01 -18.14 -19.10
N LEU A 101 0.76 -19.05 -19.73
CA LEU A 101 0.31 -20.42 -20.00
C LEU A 101 -0.17 -21.15 -18.72
N ASN A 102 0.48 -20.86 -17.58
CA ASN A 102 0.17 -21.44 -16.27
C ASN A 102 -0.49 -20.41 -15.33
N ARG A 103 -1.65 -19.86 -15.71
CA ARG A 103 -2.31 -18.78 -14.95
C ARG A 103 -2.64 -19.16 -13.50
N HIS A 104 -3.10 -20.38 -13.26
CA HIS A 104 -3.44 -20.86 -11.91
C HIS A 104 -2.23 -21.04 -10.99
N ASP A 105 -1.04 -21.22 -11.56
CA ASP A 105 0.21 -21.31 -10.80
C ASP A 105 0.94 -19.95 -10.72
N THR A 106 0.55 -18.99 -11.57
CA THR A 106 1.10 -17.63 -11.61
C THR A 106 0.37 -16.68 -10.66
N PHE A 107 -0.94 -16.87 -10.46
CA PHE A 107 -1.75 -16.02 -9.61
C PHE A 107 -2.50 -16.85 -8.57
N ASP A 108 -2.60 -16.31 -7.35
CA ASP A 108 -3.41 -16.91 -6.30
C ASP A 108 -4.92 -16.70 -6.53
N MET A 109 -5.74 -17.24 -5.62
CA MET A 109 -7.20 -17.11 -5.68
C MET A 109 -7.70 -15.66 -5.55
N ALA A 110 -6.86 -14.74 -5.04
CA ALA A 110 -7.14 -13.31 -4.96
C ALA A 110 -6.62 -12.54 -6.19
N GLY A 111 -6.09 -13.25 -7.20
CA GLY A 111 -5.52 -12.66 -8.41
C GLY A 111 -4.18 -11.96 -8.18
N GLN A 112 -3.50 -12.20 -7.05
CA GLN A 112 -2.17 -11.65 -6.78
C GLN A 112 -1.08 -12.56 -7.35
N PRO A 113 0.02 -12.00 -7.89
CA PRO A 113 1.11 -12.80 -8.41
C PRO A 113 1.76 -13.65 -7.32
N ILE A 114 1.93 -14.94 -7.60
CA ILE A 114 2.75 -15.83 -6.78
C ILE A 114 4.20 -15.63 -7.22
N HIS A 115 5.00 -15.01 -6.36
CA HIS A 115 6.34 -14.60 -6.74
C HIS A 115 7.37 -14.79 -5.61
N GLU A 116 8.64 -14.90 -5.99
CA GLU A 116 9.78 -14.80 -5.09
C GLU A 116 10.59 -13.55 -5.44
N ARG A 117 10.55 -12.52 -4.58
CA ARG A 117 11.20 -11.20 -4.82
C ARG A 117 10.88 -10.56 -6.17
N GLY A 118 9.72 -10.87 -6.76
CA GLY A 118 9.27 -10.38 -8.05
C GLY A 118 9.38 -11.39 -9.18
N GLN A 119 10.14 -12.48 -9.02
CA GLN A 119 10.23 -13.53 -10.04
C GLN A 119 9.01 -14.45 -9.94
N VAL A 120 8.45 -14.89 -11.08
CA VAL A 120 7.33 -15.84 -11.10
C VAL A 120 7.84 -17.23 -11.47
N PRO A 121 7.96 -18.18 -10.50
CA PRO A 121 8.52 -19.50 -10.79
C PRO A 121 7.70 -20.30 -11.82
N ALA A 122 6.37 -20.14 -11.79
CA ALA A 122 5.46 -20.83 -12.71
C ALA A 122 5.45 -20.28 -14.14
N ALA A 123 6.03 -19.09 -14.35
CA ALA A 123 6.13 -18.44 -15.65
C ALA A 123 7.53 -17.80 -15.81
N PRO A 124 8.57 -18.60 -16.14
CA PRO A 124 9.91 -18.08 -16.36
C PRO A 124 9.93 -16.95 -17.39
N GLY A 125 10.63 -15.85 -17.06
CA GLY A 125 10.65 -14.63 -17.87
C GLY A 125 9.62 -13.57 -17.47
N LEU A 126 8.64 -13.92 -16.62
CA LEU A 126 7.72 -12.96 -16.02
C LEU A 126 8.24 -12.46 -14.68
N TYR A 127 8.30 -11.13 -14.53
CA TYR A 127 8.75 -10.47 -13.31
C TYR A 127 7.83 -9.30 -12.94
N PHE A 128 7.72 -9.04 -11.64
CA PHE A 128 7.00 -7.91 -11.06
C PHE A 128 7.95 -7.06 -10.20
N VAL A 129 7.71 -5.75 -10.17
CA VAL A 129 8.49 -4.78 -9.39
C VAL A 129 7.56 -3.77 -8.75
N GLY A 130 7.87 -3.36 -7.52
CA GLY A 130 7.11 -2.33 -6.80
C GLY A 130 5.82 -2.84 -6.16
N MET A 131 5.65 -4.15 -5.97
CA MET A 131 4.46 -4.67 -5.30
C MET A 131 4.48 -4.35 -3.80
N ARG A 132 3.28 -4.25 -3.21
CA ARG A 132 3.14 -4.17 -1.75
C ARG A 132 3.84 -5.36 -1.12
N HIS A 133 4.80 -5.08 -0.24
CA HIS A 133 5.55 -6.10 0.50
C HIS A 133 6.31 -7.11 -0.39
N GLN A 134 6.70 -6.73 -1.61
CA GLN A 134 7.45 -7.60 -2.54
C GLN A 134 8.68 -8.23 -1.90
N TYR A 135 9.51 -7.42 -1.23
CA TYR A 135 10.67 -7.90 -0.48
C TYR A 135 10.82 -7.20 0.88
N THR A 136 10.58 -5.90 0.91
CA THR A 136 10.60 -5.06 2.12
C THR A 136 9.28 -4.31 2.30
N ALA A 137 9.06 -3.73 3.48
CA ALA A 137 7.91 -2.87 3.74
C ALA A 137 7.78 -1.69 2.74
N THR A 138 8.92 -1.18 2.24
CA THR A 138 9.00 -0.01 1.36
C THR A 138 9.06 -0.34 -0.13
N SER A 139 8.89 -1.61 -0.51
CA SER A 139 8.97 -2.08 -1.90
C SER A 139 8.06 -1.29 -2.86
N GLN A 140 6.85 -0.95 -2.41
CA GLN A 140 5.85 -0.18 -3.15
C GLN A 140 6.15 1.33 -3.24
N ASP A 141 7.08 1.82 -2.42
CA ASP A 141 7.41 3.23 -2.35
C ASP A 141 8.63 3.53 -3.21
N LEU A 142 8.71 4.74 -3.74
CA LEU A 142 9.88 5.26 -4.45
C LEU A 142 11.21 5.12 -3.66
N TYR A 143 11.14 4.92 -2.33
CA TYR A 143 12.34 4.66 -1.50
C TYR A 143 12.84 3.22 -1.63
N GLY A 144 11.94 2.24 -1.68
CA GLY A 144 12.30 0.82 -1.73
C GLY A 144 12.36 0.26 -3.14
N VAL A 145 11.50 0.74 -4.05
CA VAL A 145 11.31 0.14 -5.39
C VAL A 145 12.60 0.04 -6.21
N GLY A 146 13.52 1.00 -6.07
CA GLY A 146 14.79 0.99 -6.80
C GLY A 146 15.65 -0.25 -6.50
N ARG A 147 15.62 -0.75 -5.26
CA ARG A 147 16.36 -1.96 -4.87
C ARG A 147 15.73 -3.24 -5.44
N ASP A 148 14.40 -3.27 -5.50
CA ASP A 148 13.69 -4.40 -6.10
C ASP A 148 13.89 -4.41 -7.62
N ALA A 149 13.83 -3.24 -8.27
CA ALA A 149 14.14 -3.09 -9.70
C ALA A 149 15.58 -3.54 -10.00
N GLN A 150 16.56 -3.11 -9.20
CA GLN A 150 17.95 -3.51 -9.36
C GLN A 150 18.13 -5.03 -9.25
N TYR A 151 17.49 -5.66 -8.25
CA TYR A 151 17.55 -7.10 -8.08
C TYR A 151 16.96 -7.86 -9.26
N VAL A 152 15.77 -7.46 -9.72
CA VAL A 152 15.12 -8.09 -10.89
C VAL A 152 15.98 -7.92 -12.14
N ALA A 153 16.53 -6.72 -12.39
CA ALA A 153 17.39 -6.46 -13.54
C ALA A 153 18.67 -7.32 -13.52
N GLN A 154 19.33 -7.44 -12.36
CA GLN A 154 20.50 -8.30 -12.20
C GLN A 154 20.18 -9.77 -12.46
N HIS A 155 19.03 -10.24 -11.97
CA HIS A 155 18.60 -11.62 -12.21
C HIS A 155 18.33 -11.88 -13.69
N ILE A 156 17.60 -10.98 -14.38
CA ILE A 156 17.37 -11.08 -15.83
C ILE A 156 18.69 -11.11 -16.61
N ALA A 157 19.65 -10.27 -16.25
CA ALA A 157 20.95 -10.22 -16.90
C ALA A 157 21.72 -11.55 -16.73
N ALA A 158 21.70 -12.13 -15.52
CA ALA A 158 22.35 -13.41 -15.25
C ALA A 158 21.70 -14.57 -16.03
N THR A 159 20.37 -14.61 -16.13
CA THR A 159 19.65 -15.66 -16.88
C THR A 159 19.91 -15.61 -18.39
N ARG A 160 20.18 -14.43 -18.96
CA ARG A 160 20.49 -14.26 -20.39
C ARG A 160 21.92 -14.68 -20.79
N MET A 161 22.82 -14.81 -19.81
CA MET A 161 24.21 -15.21 -20.04
C MET A 161 24.42 -16.73 -19.96
N ASN A 162 23.39 -17.48 -19.62
CA ASN A 162 23.34 -18.95 -19.62
C ASN A 162 22.49 -19.46 -20.78
#